data_AF-C5CDA9-F1
#
_entry.id   AF-C5CDA9-F1
#
_cell.length_a   1.000
_cell.length_b   1.000
_cell.length_c   1.000
_cell.angle_alpha   90.00
_cell.angle_beta   90.00
_cell.angle_gamma   90.00
#
_symmetry.space_group_name_H-M   'P 1'
#
loop_
_entity.id
_entity.type
_entity.pdbx_description
1 polymer ?
#
loop_
_entity_poly.entity_id
_entity_poly.type
_entity_poly.pdbx_seq_one_letter_code
_entity_poly.pdbx_strand_id
1 'polypeptide(L)'
;MIPLDEIKRKLFEHCKAFIQEIIENRECDIRLLYDAKKNVDLMMAFHKSGILDRYDVLEATWNVARKYEPDDIRNDSERESNIVLIWEFLPLDDILSELDLLPEEFDAPANYASNNHVYFKLSFSIPERVICLSLHLPEYGPGEAG
;
A
#
# COMPACT_ATOMS: atom_id res chain seq x y z
N MET A 1 17.47 -25.04 10.97
CA MET A 1 17.53 -23.56 10.95
C MET A 1 16.45 -23.10 10.01
N ILE A 2 15.48 -22.32 10.46
CA ILE A 2 14.41 -21.83 9.60
C ILE A 2 15.00 -20.70 8.74
N PRO A 3 14.83 -20.71 7.41
CA PRO A 3 15.26 -19.61 6.55
C PRO A 3 14.62 -18.29 6.99
N LEU A 4 15.37 -17.18 6.91
CA LEU A 4 14.88 -15.86 7.31
C LEU A 4 13.58 -15.47 6.58
N ASP A 5 13.47 -15.81 5.31
CA ASP A 5 12.28 -15.54 4.50
C ASP A 5 11.06 -16.31 5.01
N GLU A 6 11.24 -17.55 5.47
CA GLU A 6 10.15 -18.33 6.07
C GLU A 6 9.70 -17.74 7.42
N ILE A 7 10.63 -17.16 8.20
CA ILE A 7 10.30 -16.45 9.44
C ILE A 7 9.47 -15.20 9.13
N LYS A 8 9.90 -14.41 8.15
CA LYS A 8 9.22 -13.18 7.71
C LYS A 8 7.82 -13.48 7.15
N ARG A 9 7.65 -14.54 6.36
CA ARG A 9 6.34 -15.01 5.89
C ARG A 9 5.40 -15.37 7.04
N LYS A 10 5.88 -16.16 8.00
CA LYS A 10 5.07 -16.53 9.19
C LYS A 10 4.71 -15.33 10.03
N LEU A 11 5.61 -14.34 10.12
CA LEU A 11 5.34 -13.09 10.80
C LEU A 11 4.21 -12.33 10.11
N PHE A 12 4.27 -12.17 8.78
CA PHE A 12 3.20 -11.51 8.02
C PHE A 12 1.84 -12.18 8.26
N GLU A 13 1.75 -13.50 8.12
CA GLU A 13 0.50 -14.24 8.37
C GLU A 13 -0.02 -14.05 9.79
N HIS A 14 0.86 -13.99 10.78
CA HIS A 14 0.49 -13.72 12.17
C HIS A 14 -0.05 -12.30 12.39
N CYS A 15 0.50 -11.31 11.68
CA CYS A 15 0.15 -9.90 11.86
C CYS A 15 -1.03 -9.44 11.01
N LYS A 16 -1.40 -10.20 9.97
CA LYS A 16 -2.41 -9.82 8.98
C LYS A 16 -3.76 -9.47 9.60
N ALA A 17 -4.22 -10.23 10.59
CA ALA A 17 -5.48 -9.93 11.28
C ALA A 17 -5.42 -8.61 12.07
N PHE A 18 -4.29 -8.32 12.70
CA PHE A 18 -4.08 -7.10 13.45
C PHE A 18 -4.00 -5.86 12.55
N ILE A 19 -3.28 -5.97 11.42
CA ILE A 19 -3.22 -4.90 10.42
C ILE A 19 -4.60 -4.65 9.83
N GLN A 20 -5.36 -5.71 9.54
CA GLN A 20 -6.74 -5.61 9.08
C GLN A 20 -7.60 -4.80 10.05
N GLU A 21 -7.59 -5.17 11.34
CA GLU A 21 -8.39 -4.51 12.37
C GLU A 21 -8.08 -3.01 12.47
N ILE A 22 -6.80 -2.63 12.46
CA ILE A 22 -6.40 -1.21 12.48
C ILE A 22 -6.89 -0.45 11.25
N ILE A 23 -6.84 -1.06 10.07
CA ILE A 23 -7.27 -0.43 8.82
C ILE A 23 -8.80 -0.30 8.79
N GLU A 24 -9.54 -1.34 9.16
CA GLU A 24 -11.02 -1.34 9.25
C GLU A 24 -11.52 -0.31 10.27
N ASN A 25 -10.82 -0.16 11.40
CA ASN A 25 -11.12 0.85 12.42
C ASN A 25 -10.64 2.27 12.02
N ARG A 26 -9.98 2.43 10.87
CA ARG A 26 -9.41 3.71 10.37
C ARG A 26 -8.41 4.34 11.36
N GLU A 27 -7.66 3.51 12.06
CA GLU A 27 -6.64 3.90 13.04
C GLU A 27 -5.23 3.96 12.43
N CYS A 28 -5.09 3.61 11.14
CA CYS A 28 -3.84 3.69 10.40
C CYS A 28 -3.40 5.14 10.16
N ASP A 29 -2.13 5.45 10.41
CA ASP A 29 -1.57 6.77 10.08
C ASP A 29 -1.26 6.87 8.57
N ILE A 30 -2.06 7.65 7.86
CA ILE A 30 -1.93 7.87 6.41
C ILE A 30 -1.31 9.23 6.03
N ARG A 31 -0.75 9.98 6.99
CA ARG A 31 -0.24 11.35 6.73
C ARG A 31 0.82 11.40 5.63
N LEU A 32 1.64 10.37 5.50
CA LEU A 32 2.71 10.33 4.48
C LEU A 32 2.16 10.18 3.05
N LEU A 33 0.89 9.80 2.88
CA LEU A 33 0.25 9.83 1.56
C LEU A 33 0.02 11.26 1.04
N TYR A 34 0.18 12.28 1.89
CA TYR A 34 0.04 13.69 1.53
C TYR A 34 1.37 14.39 1.23
N ASP A 35 2.49 13.78 1.57
CA ASP A 35 3.78 14.47 1.56
C ASP A 35 4.51 14.34 0.22
N ALA A 36 4.58 13.11 -0.31
CA ALA A 36 5.31 12.84 -1.54
C ALA A 36 4.40 13.03 -2.75
N LYS A 37 4.86 13.81 -3.74
CA LYS A 37 4.14 14.08 -5.00
C LYS A 37 3.57 12.80 -5.64
N LYS A 38 4.36 11.73 -5.68
CA LYS A 38 3.95 10.43 -6.24
C LYS A 38 2.75 9.78 -5.53
N ASN A 39 2.66 9.92 -4.20
CA ASN A 39 1.51 9.44 -3.44
C ASN A 39 0.29 10.32 -3.74
N VAL A 40 0.49 11.64 -3.72
CA VAL A 40 -0.55 12.62 -3.98
C VAL A 40 -1.16 12.46 -5.37
N ASP A 41 -0.33 12.28 -6.40
CA ASP A 41 -0.78 12.14 -7.79
C ASP A 41 -1.75 10.93 -7.92
N LEU A 42 -1.43 9.79 -7.30
CA LEU A 42 -2.32 8.62 -7.29
C LEU A 42 -3.59 8.87 -6.46
N MET A 43 -3.48 9.47 -5.27
CA MET A 43 -4.65 9.81 -4.45
C MET A 43 -5.60 10.80 -5.14
N MET A 44 -5.05 11.72 -5.93
CA MET A 44 -5.84 12.64 -6.73
C MET A 44 -6.57 11.93 -7.88
N ALA A 45 -5.96 10.91 -8.50
CA ALA A 45 -6.64 10.10 -9.50
C ALA A 45 -7.88 9.39 -8.92
N PHE A 46 -7.73 8.71 -7.78
CA PHE A 46 -8.85 8.11 -7.07
C PHE A 46 -9.95 9.12 -6.71
N HIS A 47 -9.57 10.30 -6.22
CA HIS A 47 -10.52 11.36 -5.89
C HIS A 47 -11.31 11.86 -7.11
N LYS A 48 -10.64 12.05 -8.25
CA LYS A 48 -11.31 12.47 -9.50
C LYS A 48 -12.28 11.40 -10.02
N SER A 49 -11.98 10.13 -9.76
CA SER A 49 -12.85 9.00 -10.05
C SER A 49 -13.96 8.78 -9.02
N GLY A 50 -14.14 9.69 -8.06
CA GLY A 50 -15.26 9.68 -7.12
C GLY A 50 -14.95 9.06 -5.76
N ILE A 51 -13.75 8.55 -5.52
CA ILE A 51 -13.34 8.01 -4.21
C ILE A 51 -12.83 9.14 -3.32
N LEU A 52 -13.72 9.68 -2.50
CA LEU A 52 -13.45 10.90 -1.72
C LEU A 52 -12.59 10.63 -0.48
N ASP A 53 -12.69 9.43 0.10
CA ASP A 53 -11.94 9.06 1.31
C ASP A 53 -10.72 8.20 0.97
N ARG A 54 -9.56 8.62 1.46
CA ARG A 54 -8.30 7.91 1.25
C ARG A 54 -8.20 6.65 2.10
N TYR A 55 -8.97 6.55 3.19
CA TYR A 55 -9.06 5.30 3.94
C TYR A 55 -9.71 4.21 3.11
N ASP A 56 -10.71 4.52 2.30
CA ASP A 56 -11.34 3.54 1.40
C ASP A 56 -10.31 2.99 0.41
N VAL A 57 -9.46 3.88 -0.15
CA VAL A 57 -8.36 3.46 -1.03
C VAL A 57 -7.34 2.58 -0.30
N LEU A 58 -6.97 2.94 0.93
CA LEU A 58 -6.05 2.13 1.75
C LEU A 58 -6.65 0.76 2.07
N GLU A 59 -7.92 0.71 2.46
CA GLU A 59 -8.65 -0.51 2.79
C GLU A 59 -8.74 -1.43 1.58
N ALA A 60 -9.15 -0.91 0.42
CA ALA A 60 -9.17 -1.65 -0.84
C ALA A 60 -7.77 -2.16 -1.22
N THR A 61 -6.75 -1.30 -1.13
CA THR A 61 -5.35 -1.70 -1.38
C THR A 61 -4.93 -2.83 -0.46
N TRP A 62 -5.24 -2.74 0.83
CA TRP A 62 -4.92 -3.76 1.81
C TRP A 62 -5.67 -5.07 1.55
N ASN A 63 -6.95 -5.00 1.17
CA ASN A 63 -7.75 -6.17 0.81
C ASN A 63 -7.14 -6.95 -0.35
N VAL A 64 -6.52 -6.26 -1.31
CA VAL A 64 -5.73 -6.88 -2.39
C VAL A 64 -4.38 -7.37 -1.84
N ALA A 65 -3.60 -6.50 -1.22
CA ALA A 65 -2.24 -6.78 -0.75
C ALA A 65 -2.17 -8.01 0.15
N ARG A 66 -3.14 -8.17 1.06
CA ARG A 66 -3.18 -9.29 2.01
C ARG A 66 -3.38 -10.65 1.34
N LYS A 67 -3.82 -10.70 0.08
CA LYS A 67 -3.97 -11.94 -0.70
C LYS A 67 -2.61 -12.44 -1.23
N TYR A 68 -1.59 -11.58 -1.23
CA TYR A 68 -0.26 -11.85 -1.76
C TYR A 68 0.80 -11.78 -0.66
N GLU A 69 1.91 -12.49 -0.87
CA GLU A 69 3.08 -12.33 -0.01
C GLU A 69 3.77 -10.99 -0.31
N PRO A 70 4.25 -10.24 0.70
CA PRO A 70 5.08 -9.06 0.47
C PRO A 70 6.37 -9.41 -0.28
N ASP A 71 6.78 -8.56 -1.22
CA ASP A 71 8.03 -8.68 -1.96
C ASP A 71 9.26 -8.48 -1.05
N ASP A 72 9.14 -7.61 -0.03
CA ASP A 72 10.17 -7.42 0.99
C ASP A 72 9.54 -7.19 2.38
N ILE A 73 10.24 -7.70 3.40
CA ILE A 73 9.92 -7.51 4.81
C ILE A 73 11.23 -7.15 5.51
N ARG A 74 11.31 -5.96 6.08
CA ARG A 74 12.55 -5.47 6.71
C ARG A 74 12.28 -4.56 7.89
N ASN A 75 13.29 -4.28 8.70
CA ASN A 75 13.15 -3.33 9.80
C ASN A 75 12.94 -1.91 9.24
N ASP A 76 12.11 -1.13 9.92
CA ASP A 76 11.99 0.30 9.64
C ASP A 76 13.24 1.01 10.21
N SER A 77 14.07 1.57 9.34
CA SER A 77 15.30 2.28 9.74
C SER A 77 15.02 3.59 10.47
N GLU A 78 13.82 4.14 10.34
CA GLU A 78 13.43 5.42 10.96
C GLU A 78 12.62 5.23 12.24
N ARG A 79 12.03 4.05 12.46
CA ARG A 79 11.12 3.76 13.57
C ARG A 79 11.57 2.48 14.25
N GLU A 80 12.27 2.64 15.37
CA GLU A 80 12.73 1.50 16.18
C GLU A 80 11.57 0.55 16.51
N SER A 81 11.81 -0.76 16.38
CA SER A 81 10.83 -1.85 16.60
C SER A 81 9.74 -2.01 15.55
N ASN A 82 9.65 -1.13 14.55
CA ASN A 82 8.72 -1.32 13.43
C ASN A 82 9.32 -2.22 12.34
N ILE A 83 8.43 -2.89 11.63
CA ILE A 83 8.73 -3.69 10.45
C ILE A 83 7.99 -3.07 9.26
N VAL A 84 8.69 -3.00 8.15
CA VAL A 84 8.17 -2.54 6.87
C VAL A 84 7.79 -3.75 6.02
N LEU A 85 6.58 -3.72 5.48
CA LEU A 85 6.09 -4.61 4.45
C LEU A 85 6.03 -3.84 3.12
N ILE A 86 6.54 -4.44 2.06
CA ILE A 86 6.62 -3.83 0.73
C ILE A 86 5.97 -4.76 -0.28
N TRP A 87 5.08 -4.22 -1.10
CA TRP A 87 4.65 -4.83 -2.34
C TRP A 87 5.03 -3.88 -3.47
N GLU A 88 5.88 -4.33 -4.37
CA GLU A 88 6.33 -3.56 -5.52
C GLU A 88 5.33 -3.64 -6.68
N PHE A 89 4.56 -4.75 -6.74
CA PHE A 89 3.69 -5.06 -7.87
C PHE A 89 2.28 -5.50 -7.47
N LEU A 90 1.50 -4.62 -6.81
CA LEU A 90 0.06 -4.90 -6.61
C LEU A 90 -0.76 -4.56 -7.86
N PRO A 91 -1.65 -5.45 -8.33
CA PRO A 91 -2.48 -5.17 -9.49
C PRO A 91 -3.44 -4.01 -9.20
N LEU A 92 -3.34 -2.90 -9.96
CA LEU A 92 -4.23 -1.76 -9.76
C LEU A 92 -5.69 -2.12 -10.07
N ASP A 93 -5.93 -2.90 -11.11
CA ASP A 93 -7.29 -3.31 -11.51
C ASP A 93 -8.03 -4.05 -10.39
N ASP A 94 -7.34 -4.88 -9.60
CA ASP A 94 -7.94 -5.55 -8.43
C ASP A 94 -8.33 -4.52 -7.36
N ILE A 95 -7.52 -3.46 -7.17
CA ILE A 95 -7.80 -2.40 -6.20
C ILE A 95 -8.99 -1.56 -6.68
N LEU A 96 -9.07 -1.24 -7.97
CA LEU A 96 -10.21 -0.56 -8.57
C LEU A 96 -11.49 -1.38 -8.40
N SER A 97 -11.40 -2.70 -8.61
CA SER A 97 -12.53 -3.61 -8.40
C SER A 97 -13.01 -3.66 -6.95
N GLU A 98 -12.11 -3.57 -5.95
CA GLU A 98 -12.52 -3.49 -4.53
C GLU A 98 -13.18 -2.14 -4.19
N LEU A 99 -13.02 -1.12 -5.04
CA LEU A 99 -13.65 0.20 -4.93
C LEU A 99 -14.88 0.37 -5.83
N ASP A 100 -15.36 -0.72 -6.46
CA ASP A 100 -16.44 -0.70 -7.44
C ASP A 100 -16.17 0.26 -8.62
N LEU A 101 -14.91 0.41 -9.03
CA LEU A 101 -14.49 1.21 -10.18
C LEU A 101 -14.06 0.33 -11.35
N LEU A 102 -14.54 0.68 -12.55
CA LEU A 102 -14.02 0.12 -13.79
C LEU A 102 -12.73 0.85 -14.22
N PRO A 103 -11.77 0.18 -14.89
CA PRO A 103 -10.54 0.82 -15.36
C PRO A 103 -10.77 2.08 -16.22
N GLU A 104 -11.84 2.11 -17.02
CA GLU A 104 -12.23 3.27 -17.83
C GLU A 104 -12.78 4.47 -17.03
N GLU A 105 -13.20 4.24 -15.78
CA GLU A 105 -13.67 5.29 -14.86
C GLU A 105 -12.50 5.89 -14.06
N PHE A 106 -11.33 5.25 -14.10
CA PHE A 106 -10.15 5.70 -13.41
C PHE A 106 -9.39 6.78 -14.20
N ASP A 107 -9.44 8.04 -13.75
CA ASP A 107 -8.68 9.16 -14.35
C ASP A 107 -7.22 9.09 -13.90
N ALA A 108 -6.52 8.12 -14.46
CA ALA A 108 -5.20 7.76 -14.02
C ALA A 108 -4.17 8.88 -14.25
N PRO A 109 -3.10 8.94 -13.44
CA PRO A 109 -1.99 9.87 -13.68
C PRO A 109 -1.38 9.66 -15.08
N ALA A 110 -0.73 10.70 -15.62
CA ALA A 110 -0.07 10.61 -16.91
C ALA A 110 0.85 9.37 -16.99
N ASN A 111 0.87 8.70 -18.15
CA ASN A 111 1.58 7.45 -18.45
C ASN A 111 0.98 6.16 -17.85
N TYR A 112 -0.22 6.22 -17.24
CA TYR A 112 -0.91 4.99 -16.85
C TYR A 112 -1.18 4.04 -18.04
N ALA A 113 -0.85 2.76 -17.84
CA ALA A 113 -1.26 1.66 -18.70
C ALA A 113 -2.17 0.69 -17.93
N SER A 114 -3.12 0.03 -18.61
CA SER A 114 -4.11 -0.88 -18.02
C SER A 114 -3.52 -2.17 -17.42
N ASN A 115 -2.19 -2.31 -17.38
CA ASN A 115 -1.47 -3.40 -16.73
C ASN A 115 -0.53 -2.86 -15.64
N ASN A 116 -0.77 -1.62 -15.20
CA ASN A 116 0.06 -1.00 -14.18
C ASN A 116 -0.21 -1.63 -12.82
N HIS A 117 0.86 -1.64 -12.06
CA HIS A 117 0.85 -2.09 -10.68
C HIS A 117 1.00 -0.88 -9.77
N VAL A 118 0.78 -1.07 -8.48
CA VAL A 118 0.98 -0.06 -7.45
C VAL A 118 2.07 -0.55 -6.51
N TYR A 119 2.99 0.36 -6.19
CA TYR A 119 3.93 0.19 -5.09
C TYR A 119 3.22 0.57 -3.79
N PHE A 120 3.21 -0.37 -2.84
CA PHE A 120 2.57 -0.20 -1.54
C PHE A 120 3.56 -0.52 -0.42
N LYS A 121 3.64 0.37 0.58
CA LYS A 121 4.56 0.24 1.71
C LYS A 121 3.87 0.57 3.01
N LEU A 122 3.83 -0.41 3.92
CA LEU A 122 3.35 -0.24 5.29
C LEU A 122 4.52 -0.35 6.27
N SER A 123 4.51 0.46 7.32
CA SER A 123 5.30 0.23 8.52
C SER A 123 4.35 -0.15 9.64
N PHE A 124 4.65 -1.21 10.37
CA PHE A 124 3.81 -1.68 11.45
C PHE A 124 4.62 -2.11 12.67
N SER A 125 4.02 -1.99 13.85
CA SER A 125 4.50 -2.57 15.11
C SER A 125 3.33 -3.22 15.84
N ILE A 126 3.53 -4.43 16.34
CA ILE A 126 2.53 -5.13 17.14
C ILE A 126 2.69 -4.72 18.60
N PRO A 127 1.61 -4.37 19.33
CA PRO A 127 0.23 -4.15 18.92
C PRO A 127 -0.10 -2.65 18.80
N GLU A 128 0.82 -1.84 18.30
CA GLU A 128 0.77 -0.40 18.57
C GLU A 128 0.30 0.42 17.37
N ARG A 129 0.87 0.22 16.18
CA ARG A 129 0.68 1.16 15.06
C ARG A 129 0.81 0.49 13.70
N VAL A 130 -0.02 0.95 12.77
CA VAL A 130 0.19 0.80 11.32
C VAL A 130 0.29 2.19 10.71
N ILE A 131 1.27 2.37 9.84
CA ILE A 131 1.54 3.61 9.13
C ILE A 131 1.62 3.27 7.64
N CYS A 132 0.78 3.91 6.84
CA CYS A 132 0.90 3.84 5.39
C CYS A 132 2.01 4.79 4.93
N LEU A 133 3.15 4.22 4.58
CA LEU A 133 4.33 4.99 4.19
C LEU A 133 4.26 5.44 2.72
N SER A 134 3.71 4.61 1.83
CA SER A 134 3.68 4.91 0.40
C SER A 134 2.60 4.12 -0.32
N LEU A 135 1.98 4.78 -1.30
CA LEU A 135 1.04 4.20 -2.25
C LEU A 135 1.12 5.00 -3.55
N HIS A 136 1.79 4.46 -4.57
CA HIS A 136 2.03 5.18 -5.83
C HIS A 136 2.28 4.25 -7.02
N LEU A 137 2.21 4.77 -8.24
CA LEU A 137 2.60 4.03 -9.44
C LEU A 137 4.14 3.84 -9.51
N PRO A 138 4.65 2.71 -10.06
CA PRO A 138 6.08 2.36 -10.12
C PRO A 138 6.97 3.34 -10.90
N GLU A 139 6.40 4.15 -11.79
CA GLU A 139 7.17 5.13 -12.57
C GLU A 139 7.88 6.19 -11.71
N TYR A 140 7.55 6.26 -10.42
CA TYR A 140 8.25 7.08 -9.42
C TYR A 140 9.26 6.29 -8.56
N GLY A 141 9.74 5.14 -9.07
CA GLY A 141 10.86 4.39 -8.50
C GLY A 141 12.16 5.20 -8.54
N PRO A 142 13.25 4.74 -7.88
CA PRO A 142 14.49 5.52 -7.68
C PRO A 142 15.29 5.87 -8.96
N GLY A 143 14.69 5.79 -10.14
CA GLY A 143 15.30 6.04 -11.44
C GLY A 143 15.01 7.41 -12.07
N GLU A 144 14.08 8.22 -11.55
CA GLU A 144 13.82 9.56 -12.09
C GLU A 144 13.69 10.61 -10.98
N ALA A 145 14.82 10.93 -10.36
CA ALA A 145 15.07 12.27 -9.88
C ALA A 145 15.89 12.97 -10.98
N GLY A 146 15.30 13.99 -11.61
CA GLY A 146 16.02 14.86 -12.54
C GLY A 146 17.18 15.61 -11.89
#